data_AF-A0A3B8T995-F1
#
_entry.id   AF-A0A3B8T995-F1
#
_cell.length_a   1.000
_cell.length_b   1.000
_cell.length_c   1.000
_cell.angle_alpha   90.00
_cell.angle_beta   90.00
_cell.angle_gamma   90.00
#
_symmetry.space_group_name_H-M   'P 1'
#
loop_
_entity.id
_entity.type
_entity.pdbx_description
1 polymer ?
#
loop_
_entity_poly.entity_id
_entity_poly.type
_entity_poly.pdbx_seq_one_letter_code
_entity_poly.pdbx_strand_id
1 'polypeptide(L)'
;MALHERAGKPAQQSDLINVAKLISDYYTLQPDVSIAEQAVTFGTSGHRGCAHKRSFNEAHIAAIAQALAEYRHAEKITGPCYVGMDT
;
A
#
# COMPACT_ATOMS: atom_id res chain seq x y z
N MET A 1 -18.83 8.45 23.85
CA MET A 1 -18.69 9.90 23.56
C MET A 1 -17.76 10.04 22.37
N ALA A 2 -17.99 11.01 21.49
CA ALA A 2 -17.10 11.25 20.36
C ALA A 2 -15.75 11.82 20.85
N LEU A 3 -14.64 11.18 20.48
CA LEU A 3 -13.28 11.53 20.92
C LEU A 3 -12.71 12.79 20.24
N HIS A 4 -13.25 13.17 19.07
CA HIS A 4 -12.78 14.30 18.28
C HIS A 4 -13.92 15.31 18.07
N GLU A 5 -13.64 16.61 18.23
CA GLU A 5 -14.64 17.69 18.19
C GLU A 5 -15.42 17.79 16.86
N ARG A 6 -14.83 17.26 15.78
CA ARG A 6 -15.43 17.22 14.43
C ARG A 6 -15.91 15.84 14.00
N ALA A 7 -15.94 14.85 14.87
CA ALA A 7 -16.46 13.52 14.54
C ALA A 7 -17.91 13.60 14.01
N GLY A 8 -18.18 12.93 12.89
CA GLY A 8 -19.49 12.94 12.22
C GLY A 8 -19.82 14.19 11.40
N LYS A 9 -18.91 15.18 11.32
CA LYS A 9 -19.08 16.38 10.47
C LYS A 9 -18.42 16.15 9.09
N PRO A 10 -18.87 16.83 8.02
CA PRO A 10 -18.21 16.78 6.72
C PRO A 10 -16.73 17.18 6.78
N ALA A 11 -15.91 16.56 5.94
CA ALA A 11 -14.50 16.91 5.80
C ALA A 11 -14.33 18.34 5.29
N GLN A 12 -13.30 19.02 5.77
CA GLN A 12 -12.89 20.34 5.31
C GLN A 12 -11.75 20.20 4.29
N GLN A 13 -11.50 21.26 3.51
CA GLN A 13 -10.41 21.26 2.53
C GLN A 13 -9.05 20.94 3.15
N SER A 14 -8.81 21.35 4.39
CA SER A 14 -7.58 21.09 5.14
C SER A 14 -7.41 19.63 5.58
N ASP A 15 -8.48 18.82 5.55
CA ASP A 15 -8.43 17.40 5.88
C ASP A 15 -7.99 16.55 4.68
N LEU A 16 -8.02 17.11 3.47
CA LEU A 16 -7.82 16.39 2.23
C LEU A 16 -6.34 16.24 1.88
N ILE A 17 -5.99 15.07 1.35
CA ILE A 17 -4.65 14.81 0.80
C ILE A 17 -4.49 15.47 -0.57
N ASN A 18 -3.23 15.67 -0.97
CA ASN A 18 -2.88 15.96 -2.36
C ASN A 18 -2.62 14.63 -3.10
N VAL A 19 -3.58 14.20 -3.91
CA VAL A 19 -3.53 12.91 -4.63
C VAL A 19 -2.34 12.84 -5.60
N ALA A 20 -2.11 13.89 -6.40
CA ALA A 20 -1.02 13.90 -7.37
C ALA A 20 0.36 13.79 -6.68
N LYS A 21 0.52 14.47 -5.54
CA LYS A 21 1.73 14.33 -4.72
C LYS A 21 1.88 12.90 -4.17
N LEU A 22 0.80 12.31 -3.66
CA LEU A 22 0.86 10.96 -3.10
C LEU A 22 1.24 9.91 -4.16
N ILE A 23 0.71 10.06 -5.38
CA ILE A 23 1.09 9.24 -6.54
C ILE A 23 2.55 9.47 -6.90
N SER A 24 3.02 10.72 -6.94
CA SER A 24 4.44 11.00 -7.18
C SER A 24 5.33 10.33 -6.14
N ASP A 25 4.99 10.45 -4.85
CA ASP A 25 5.74 9.85 -3.75
C ASP A 25 5.86 8.32 -3.92
N TYR A 26 4.86 7.65 -4.51
CA TYR A 26 4.89 6.19 -4.76
C TYR A 26 6.03 5.77 -5.70
N TYR A 27 6.31 6.56 -6.73
CA TYR A 27 7.35 6.28 -7.72
C TYR A 27 8.71 6.87 -7.32
N THR A 28 8.72 8.05 -6.68
CA THR A 28 9.97 8.79 -6.44
C THR A 28 10.62 8.47 -5.10
N LEU A 29 9.87 7.97 -4.12
CA LEU A 29 10.43 7.57 -2.82
C LEU A 29 10.65 6.06 -2.79
N GLN A 30 11.81 5.66 -2.27
CA GLN A 30 12.21 4.27 -2.13
C GLN A 30 12.25 3.88 -0.64
N PRO A 31 11.81 2.66 -0.28
CA PRO A 31 11.94 2.16 1.09
C PRO A 31 13.40 1.89 1.45
N ASP A 32 13.74 2.14 2.71
CA ASP A 32 14.95 1.64 3.34
C ASP A 32 14.60 0.39 4.15
N VAL A 33 15.03 -0.77 3.67
CA VAL A 33 14.73 -2.08 4.28
C VAL A 33 15.42 -2.30 5.63
N SER A 34 16.38 -1.45 6.02
CA SER A 34 16.94 -1.45 7.37
C SER A 34 15.97 -0.86 8.41
N ILE A 35 14.95 -0.14 7.95
CA ILE A 35 13.89 0.45 8.78
C ILE A 35 12.66 -0.47 8.72
N ALA A 36 12.33 -1.09 9.85
CA ALA A 36 11.28 -2.11 9.92
C ALA A 36 9.91 -1.60 9.43
N GLU A 37 9.59 -0.34 9.67
CA GLU A 37 8.33 0.30 9.26
C GLU A 37 8.22 0.51 7.74
N GLN A 38 9.34 0.44 7.01
CA GLN A 38 9.41 0.56 5.55
C GLN A 38 9.57 -0.81 4.88
N ALA A 39 9.68 -1.88 5.65
CA ALA A 39 9.75 -3.23 5.11
C ALA A 39 8.36 -3.78 4.74
N VAL A 40 8.33 -4.77 3.83
CA VAL A 40 7.11 -5.49 3.51
C VAL A 40 6.64 -6.28 4.74
N THR A 41 5.36 -6.11 5.06
CA THR A 41 4.63 -6.86 6.10
C THR A 41 3.36 -7.43 5.48
N PHE A 42 3.39 -8.70 5.07
CA PHE A 42 2.29 -9.34 4.36
C PHE A 42 1.52 -10.30 5.29
N GLY A 43 0.46 -9.77 5.92
CA GLY A 43 -0.33 -10.50 6.92
C GLY A 43 -1.66 -11.05 6.40
N THR A 44 -2.60 -11.29 7.30
CA THR A 44 -3.95 -11.81 6.97
C THR A 44 -4.73 -10.93 5.99
N SER A 45 -4.45 -9.62 5.97
CA SER A 45 -5.05 -8.63 5.07
C SER A 45 -4.06 -8.09 4.03
N GLY A 46 -3.02 -8.86 3.71
CA GLY A 46 -1.93 -8.45 2.82
C GLY A 46 -1.00 -7.43 3.44
N HIS A 47 -0.32 -6.65 2.60
CA HIS A 47 0.54 -5.53 3.00
C HIS A 47 -0.19 -4.20 2.81
N ARG A 48 -0.04 -3.29 3.78
CA ARG A 48 -0.64 -1.96 3.77
C ARG A 48 0.39 -0.93 4.21
N GLY A 49 0.28 0.28 3.65
CA GLY A 49 1.13 1.39 4.03
C GLY A 49 0.75 2.69 3.32
N CYS A 50 1.68 3.62 3.25
CA CYS A 50 1.49 4.92 2.60
C CYS A 50 2.77 5.33 1.89
N ALA A 51 2.65 5.76 0.64
CA ALA A 51 3.79 6.14 -0.20
C ALA A 51 4.66 7.24 0.43
N HIS A 52 4.03 8.26 1.05
CA HIS A 52 4.76 9.34 1.72
C HIS A 52 5.59 8.85 2.93
N LYS A 53 5.18 7.73 3.54
CA LYS A 53 5.88 7.09 4.66
C LYS A 53 6.90 6.04 4.21
N ARG A 54 7.11 5.87 2.90
CA ARG A 54 7.99 4.86 2.31
C ARG A 54 7.59 3.42 2.68
N SER A 55 6.31 3.16 2.95
CA SER A 55 5.80 1.84 3.32
C SER A 55 4.78 1.27 2.35
N PHE A 56 4.57 1.93 1.19
CA PHE A 56 3.73 1.46 0.09
C PHE A 56 4.13 2.20 -1.18
N ASN A 57 5.16 1.68 -1.85
CA ASN A 57 5.85 2.31 -2.98
C ASN A 57 6.14 1.24 -4.03
N GLU A 58 6.56 1.63 -5.22
CA GLU A 58 6.79 0.73 -6.37
C GLU A 58 7.57 -0.54 -6.01
N ALA A 59 8.68 -0.40 -5.28
CA ALA A 59 9.51 -1.53 -4.86
C ALA A 59 8.74 -2.58 -4.03
N HIS A 60 7.81 -2.16 -3.18
CA HIS A 60 7.00 -3.08 -2.37
C HIS A 60 6.07 -3.91 -3.26
N ILE A 61 5.36 -3.26 -4.19
CA ILE A 61 4.38 -3.91 -5.04
C ILE A 61 5.07 -4.83 -6.05
N ALA A 62 6.20 -4.41 -6.61
CA ALA A 62 7.01 -5.25 -7.48
C ALA A 62 7.49 -6.51 -6.76
N ALA A 63 8.03 -6.37 -5.54
CA ALA A 63 8.50 -7.51 -4.74
C ALA A 63 7.37 -8.47 -4.37
N ILE A 64 6.21 -7.94 -3.93
CA ILE A 64 5.04 -8.74 -3.57
C ILE A 64 4.48 -9.47 -4.81
N ALA A 65 4.33 -8.79 -5.93
CA ALA A 65 3.82 -9.38 -7.16
C ALA A 65 4.72 -10.53 -7.65
N GLN A 66 6.04 -10.34 -7.61
CA GLN A 66 7.01 -11.37 -7.96
C GLN A 66 6.90 -12.58 -7.02
N ALA A 67 6.87 -12.35 -5.70
CA ALA A 67 6.74 -13.42 -4.71
C ALA A 67 5.45 -14.25 -4.91
N LEU A 68 4.34 -13.59 -5.23
CA LEU A 68 3.06 -14.26 -5.53
C LEU A 68 3.12 -15.05 -6.84
N ALA A 69 3.76 -14.51 -7.89
CA ALA A 69 3.93 -15.21 -9.15
C ALA A 69 4.74 -16.50 -8.98
N GLU A 70 5.87 -16.42 -8.27
CA GLU A 70 6.73 -17.57 -7.95
C GLU A 70 6.01 -18.60 -7.08
N TYR A 71 5.29 -18.15 -6.05
CA TYR A 71 4.51 -19.05 -5.19
C TYR A 71 3.45 -19.80 -5.98
N ARG A 72 2.66 -19.10 -6.82
CA ARG A 72 1.66 -19.74 -7.68
C ARG A 72 2.29 -20.76 -8.62
N HIS A 73 3.48 -20.47 -9.15
CA HIS A 73 4.20 -21.41 -10.02
C HIS A 73 4.62 -22.67 -9.25
N ALA A 74 5.22 -22.52 -8.07
CA ALA A 74 5.62 -23.63 -7.20
C ALA A 74 4.44 -24.53 -6.82
N GLU A 75 3.28 -23.92 -6.54
CA GLU A 75 2.03 -24.61 -6.22
C GLU A 75 1.24 -25.08 -7.46
N LYS A 76 1.83 -24.97 -8.66
CA LYS A 76 1.25 -25.42 -9.94
C LYS A 76 -0.13 -24.81 -10.26
N ILE A 77 -0.35 -23.57 -9.83
CA ILE A 77 -1.58 -22.81 -10.12
C ILE A 77 -1.43 -22.12 -11.48
N THR A 78 -1.89 -22.79 -12.54
CA THR A 78 -1.64 -22.39 -13.95
C THR A 78 -2.77 -21.59 -14.60
N GLY A 79 -3.93 -21.50 -13.97
CA GLY A 79 -5.04 -20.68 -14.46
C GLY A 79 -4.75 -19.17 -14.43
N PRO A 80 -5.68 -18.34 -14.95
CA PRO A 80 -5.54 -16.89 -14.90
C PRO A 80 -5.50 -16.36 -13.46
N CYS A 81 -4.90 -15.18 -13.28
CA CYS A 81 -4.94 -14.43 -12.03
C CYS A 81 -5.85 -13.20 -12.24
N TYR A 82 -6.98 -13.18 -11.54
CA TYR A 82 -7.87 -12.03 -11.54
C TYR A 82 -7.37 -11.01 -10.53
N VAL A 83 -7.16 -9.77 -10.96
CA VAL A 83 -6.66 -8.67 -10.13
C VAL A 83 -7.70 -7.58 -10.10
N GLY A 84 -8.25 -7.30 -8.91
CA GLY A 84 -9.18 -6.21 -8.65
C GLY A 84 -8.54 -5.14 -7.77
N MET A 85 -9.01 -3.90 -7.88
CA MET A 85 -8.60 -2.75 -7.06
C MET A 85 -9.83 -1.96 -6.60
N ASP A 86 -9.71 -1.22 -5.50
CA ASP A 86 -10.72 -0.27 -5.05
C ASP A 86 -10.50 1.12 -5.68
N THR A 87 -11.06 2.17 -5.07
CA THR A 87 -11.12 3.56 -5.58
C THR A 87 -9.89 4.39 -5.25
#